data_AF-A0A6J7GKT6-F1
#
_entry.id   AF-A0A6J7GKT6-F1
#
_cell.length_a   1.000
_cell.length_b   1.000
_cell.length_c   1.000
_cell.angle_alpha   90.00
_cell.angle_beta   90.00
_cell.angle_gamma   90.00
#
_symmetry.space_group_name_H-M   'P 1'
#
loop_
_entity.id
_entity.type
_entity.pdbx_description
1 polymer ?
#
loop_
_entity_poly.entity_id
_entity_poly.type
_entity_poly.pdbx_seq_one_letter_code
_entity_poly.pdbx_strand_id
1 'polypeptide(L)'
;MVVATFKPGTHMPDVFAVVPEEQERVRQLQAEGRVNTVYLATAARQTVFLESFGNDIDDVLAMVNTLPMAKWWDIDVFPLNPPA
;
A
#
# COMPACT_ATOMS: atom_id res chain seq x y z
N MET A 1 7.08 5.14 5.08
CA MET A 1 7.02 4.40 3.80
C MET A 1 6.50 3.01 4.08
N VAL A 2 5.51 2.56 3.33
CA VAL A 2 5.01 1.20 3.41
C VAL A 2 5.55 0.42 2.22
N VAL A 3 6.09 -0.76 2.48
CA VAL A 3 6.55 -1.71 1.48
C VAL A 3 5.62 -2.92 1.56
N ALA A 4 4.86 -3.15 0.50
CA ALA A 4 3.89 -4.23 0.42
C ALA A 4 4.28 -5.19 -0.70
N THR A 5 4.52 -6.46 -0.38
CA THR A 5 4.87 -7.50 -1.35
C THR A 5 3.73 -8.48 -1.51
N PHE A 6 3.41 -8.89 -2.74
CA PHE A 6 2.41 -9.93 -2.94
C PHE A 6 2.86 -11.27 -2.34
N LYS A 7 1.98 -11.89 -1.56
CA LYS A 7 2.19 -13.20 -0.94
C LYS A 7 2.44 -14.27 -2.01
N PRO A 8 3.30 -15.27 -1.73
CA PRO A 8 3.47 -16.42 -2.62
C PRO A 8 2.13 -17.08 -2.95
N GLY A 9 1.92 -17.42 -4.23
CA GLY A 9 0.68 -18.07 -4.68
C GLY A 9 -0.52 -17.12 -4.84
N THR A 10 -0.32 -15.80 -4.76
CA THR A 10 -1.38 -14.83 -5.09
C THR A 10 -1.91 -15.05 -6.50
N HIS A 11 -3.22 -15.23 -6.63
CA HIS A 11 -3.90 -15.37 -7.90
C HIS A 11 -4.15 -13.98 -8.51
N MET A 12 -3.30 -13.57 -9.44
CA MET A 12 -3.31 -12.22 -10.04
C MET A 12 -4.64 -11.80 -10.70
N PRO A 13 -5.44 -12.68 -11.33
CA PRO A 13 -6.76 -12.29 -11.82
C PRO A 13 -7.68 -11.73 -10.73
N ASP A 14 -7.61 -12.26 -9.50
CA ASP A 14 -8.42 -11.75 -8.39
C ASP A 14 -7.92 -10.38 -7.91
N VAL A 15 -6.60 -10.15 -7.98
CA VAL A 15 -5.98 -8.84 -7.73
C VAL A 15 -6.48 -7.83 -8.77
N PHE A 16 -6.48 -8.20 -10.05
CA PHE A 16 -6.93 -7.32 -11.12
C PHE A 16 -8.42 -6.97 -11.03
N ALA A 17 -9.24 -7.89 -10.51
CA ALA A 17 -10.67 -7.65 -10.32
C ALA A 17 -10.96 -6.48 -9.37
N VAL A 18 -10.08 -6.18 -8.40
CA VAL A 18 -10.29 -5.10 -7.43
C VAL A 18 -9.51 -3.81 -7.76
N VAL A 19 -8.78 -3.75 -8.87
CA VAL A 19 -7.99 -2.55 -9.26
C VAL A 19 -8.83 -1.27 -9.26
N PRO A 20 -10.08 -1.23 -9.77
CA PRO A 20 -10.87 0.00 -9.75
C PRO A 20 -11.18 0.48 -8.32
N GLU A 21 -11.51 -0.45 -7.42
CA GLU A 21 -11.81 -0.17 -6.01
C GLU A 21 -10.55 0.26 -5.25
N GLU A 22 -9.42 -0.40 -5.52
CA GLU A 22 -8.11 -0.05 -4.99
C GLU A 22 -7.75 1.40 -5.35
N GLN A 23 -7.85 1.75 -6.64
CA GLN A 23 -7.55 3.09 -7.11
C GLN A 23 -8.46 4.15 -6.50
N GLU A 24 -9.75 3.84 -6.32
CA GLU A 24 -10.69 4.74 -5.67
C GLU A 24 -10.35 4.95 -4.19
N ARG A 25 -10.04 3.87 -3.45
CA ARG A 25 -9.66 3.99 -2.05
C ARG A 25 -8.34 4.75 -1.88
N VAL A 26 -7.35 4.51 -2.75
CA VAL A 26 -6.10 5.28 -2.78
C VAL A 26 -6.38 6.77 -3.01
N ARG A 27 -7.26 7.13 -3.97
CA ARG A 27 -7.65 8.54 -4.19
C ARG A 27 -8.25 9.18 -2.95
N GLN A 28 -9.10 8.46 -2.23
CA GLN A 28 -9.70 8.96 -0.98
C GLN A 28 -8.62 9.20 0.09
N LEU A 29 -7.71 8.24 0.28
CA LEU A 29 -6.57 8.38 1.20
C LEU A 29 -5.63 9.54 0.82
N GLN A 30 -5.48 9.81 -0.47
CA GLN A 30 -4.74 10.97 -0.97
C GLN A 30 -5.46 12.28 -0.63
N ALA A 31 -6.78 12.34 -0.81
CA ALA A 31 -7.58 13.50 -0.43
C ALA A 31 -7.58 13.75 1.10
N GLU A 32 -7.50 12.68 1.90
CA GLU A 32 -7.36 12.73 3.36
C GLU A 32 -5.92 13.10 3.82
N GLY A 33 -4.95 13.19 2.91
CA GLY A 33 -3.54 13.44 3.23
C GLY A 33 -2.83 12.26 3.92
N ARG A 34 -3.42 11.06 3.87
CA ARG A 34 -2.88 9.83 4.50
C ARG A 34 -1.92 9.07 3.59
N VAL A 35 -2.04 9.24 2.27
CA VAL A 35 -1.13 8.72 1.25
C VAL A 35 -0.74 9.86 0.32
N ASN A 36 0.53 10.00 -0.04
CA ASN A 36 0.94 10.96 -1.06
C ASN A 36 1.08 10.26 -2.42
N THR A 37 2.07 9.38 -2.54
CA THR A 37 2.35 8.67 -3.80
C THR A 37 2.37 7.16 -3.62
N VAL A 38 1.93 6.44 -4.65
CA VAL A 38 2.06 4.99 -4.78
C VAL A 38 3.01 4.68 -5.93
N TYR A 39 4.03 3.86 -5.67
CA TYR A 39 4.98 3.39 -6.69
C TYR A 39 4.86 1.89 -6.88
N LEU A 40 4.93 1.43 -8.12
CA LEU A 40 4.76 0.02 -8.47
C LEU A 40 6.07 -0.54 -9.04
N ALA A 41 6.61 -1.55 -8.37
CA ALA A 41 7.67 -2.42 -8.88
C ALA A 41 7.13 -3.83 -9.17
N THR A 42 5.83 -3.95 -9.45
CA THR A 42 5.10 -5.22 -9.50
C THR A 42 5.56 -6.14 -10.63
N ALA A 43 6.01 -5.58 -11.76
CA ALA A 43 6.53 -6.36 -12.88
C ALA A 43 7.86 -7.07 -12.59
N ALA A 44 8.72 -6.49 -11.75
CA ALA A 44 10.07 -7.02 -11.48
C ALA A 44 10.21 -7.66 -10.08
N ARG A 45 9.50 -7.14 -9.10
CA ARG A 45 9.66 -7.48 -7.67
C ARG A 45 8.36 -7.83 -6.96
N GLN A 46 7.20 -7.75 -7.64
CA GLN A 46 5.90 -7.96 -7.00
C GLN A 46 5.69 -7.05 -5.77
N THR A 47 6.21 -5.81 -5.84
CA THR A 47 6.23 -4.87 -4.70
C THR A 47 5.48 -3.58 -5.03
N VAL A 48 4.75 -3.08 -4.04
CA VAL A 48 4.09 -1.78 -4.01
C VAL A 48 4.73 -0.95 -2.89
N PHE A 49 5.02 0.30 -3.19
CA PHE A 49 5.52 1.27 -2.20
C PHE A 49 4.47 2.34 -2.01
N LEU A 50 4.08 2.61 -0.76
CA LEU A 50 3.16 3.70 -0.44
C LEU A 50 3.87 4.71 0.45
N GLU A 51 4.01 5.93 -0.04
CA GLU A 51 4.36 7.06 0.82
C GLU A 51 3.12 7.44 1.63
N SER A 52 3.16 7.18 2.93
CA SER A 52 2.00 7.26 3.82
C SER A 52 2.34 7.99 5.11
N PHE A 53 1.31 8.62 5.69
CA PHE A 53 1.39 9.44 6.89
C PHE A 53 0.37 8.96 7.92
N GLY A 54 0.76 9.03 9.20
CA GLY A 54 -0.02 8.60 10.34
C GLY A 54 0.72 8.94 11.63
N ASN A 55 0.07 8.68 12.77
CA ASN A 55 0.63 9.00 14.09
C ASN A 55 1.74 8.03 14.51
N ASP A 56 1.59 6.76 14.12
CA ASP A 56 2.51 5.67 14.44
C ASP A 56 2.39 4.54 13.40
N ILE A 57 3.16 3.46 13.62
CA ILE A 57 3.18 2.29 12.75
C ILE A 57 1.81 1.61 12.68
N ASP A 58 1.10 1.48 13.80
CA ASP A 58 -0.16 0.76 13.89
C ASP A 58 -1.29 1.52 13.17
N ASP A 59 -1.31 2.85 13.28
CA ASP A 59 -2.24 3.72 12.54
C ASP A 59 -2.01 3.63 11.02
N VAL A 60 -0.75 3.64 10.57
CA VAL A 60 -0.43 3.46 9.15
C VAL A 60 -0.81 2.06 8.68
N LEU A 61 -0.50 1.02 9.45
CA LEU A 61 -0.84 -0.37 9.12
C LEU A 61 -2.35 -0.57 9.05
N ALA A 62 -3.11 -0.04 10.02
CA ALA A 62 -4.57 -0.10 10.02
C ALA A 62 -5.16 0.59 8.78
N MET A 63 -4.62 1.75 8.41
CA MET A 63 -5.00 2.46 7.19
C MET A 63 -4.72 1.64 5.93
N VAL A 64 -3.51 1.08 5.78
CA VAL A 64 -3.17 0.27 4.61
C VAL A 64 -4.03 -0.99 4.52
N ASN A 65 -4.39 -1.59 5.65
CA ASN A 65 -5.31 -2.74 5.68
C ASN A 65 -6.73 -2.41 5.22
N THR A 66 -7.09 -1.13 5.05
CA THR A 66 -8.36 -0.74 4.41
C THR A 66 -8.32 -0.82 2.88
N LEU A 67 -7.14 -1.00 2.27
CA LEU A 67 -7.01 -1.15 0.83
C LEU A 67 -7.53 -2.53 0.38
N PRO A 68 -8.37 -2.62 -0.66
CA PRO A 68 -8.84 -3.88 -1.22
C PRO A 68 -7.75 -4.92 -1.50
N MET A 69 -6.55 -4.47 -1.89
CA MET A 69 -5.42 -5.34 -2.18
C MET A 69 -4.63 -5.82 -0.96
N ALA A 70 -4.81 -5.21 0.22
CA ALA A 70 -4.00 -5.49 1.40
C ALA A 70 -4.03 -6.97 1.82
N LYS A 71 -5.13 -7.68 1.58
CA LYS A 71 -5.26 -9.12 1.88
C LYS A 71 -4.21 -9.99 1.19
N TRP A 72 -3.71 -9.58 0.02
CA TRP A 72 -2.67 -10.30 -0.72
C TRP A 72 -1.26 -9.85 -0.38
N TRP A 73 -1.09 -8.83 0.47
CA TRP A 73 0.22 -8.29 0.79
C TRP A 73 0.78 -8.81 2.10
N ASP A 74 2.09 -9.02 2.10
CA ASP A 74 2.92 -8.92 3.30
C ASP A 74 3.37 -7.47 3.41
N ILE A 75 2.97 -6.80 4.50
CA ILE A 75 3.10 -5.35 4.68
C ILE A 75 4.18 -5.07 5.72
N ASP A 76 5.14 -4.21 5.36
CA ASP A 76 6.15 -3.68 6.27
C ASP A 76 6.10 -2.14 6.28
N VAL A 77 6.19 -1.55 7.47
CA VAL A 77 6.05 -0.10 7.66
C VAL A 77 7.38 0.44 8.17
N PHE A 78 8.01 1.30 7.36
CA PHE A 78 9.27 1.97 7.66
C PHE A 78 9.01 3.43 8.06
N PRO A 79 9.16 3.79 9.35
CA PRO A 79 9.25 5.20 9.76
C PRO A 79 10.45 5.84 9.06
N LEU A 80 10.23 6.97 8.40
CA LEU A 80 11.28 7.69 7.68
C LEU A 80 11.56 9.03 8.38
N ASN A 81 12.84 9.37 8.44
CA ASN A 81 13.31 10.70 8.83
C ASN A 81 14.03 11.33 7.64
N PRO A 82 13.99 12.66 7.48
CA PRO A 82 14.83 13.33 6.49
C PRO A 82 16.32 13.08 6.79
N PRO A 83 17.20 13.12 5.78
CA PRO A 83 18.64 13.15 6.00
C PRO A 83 19.04 14.30 6.94
N ALA A 84 20.08 14.07 7.75
CA ALA A 84 20.66 15.09 8.63
C ALA A 84 21.54 16.08 7.87
#